data_AF-A0A838S6Q9-F1
#
_entry.id   AF-A0A838S6Q9-F1
#
_cell.length_a   1.000
_cell.length_b   1.000
_cell.length_c   1.000
_cell.angle_alpha   90.00
_cell.angle_beta   90.00
_cell.angle_gamma   90.00
#
_symmetry.space_group_name_H-M   'P 1'
#
loop_
_entity.id
_entity.type
_entity.pdbx_description
1 polymer ?
#
loop_
_entity_poly.entity_id
_entity_poly.type
_entity_poly.pdbx_seq_one_letter_code
_entity_poly.pdbx_strand_id
1 'polypeptide(L)'
;MRSVRQWPVDTAAVAVVDGTGAVVGCHGPQDRPFRLASRTPPGWRSTGDDRVEVGRPRRLRRGVHRADLARFAAELQVPTLLAPQTLAEATQTAYPGLDGVLPGYGMQRPNDWGLGFELRAHKSPHWTGSRHSPETFGHFGRSGTFLWVDPKAGAACVALTDRDFDQWAKDPWPVFSDEVLAELA
;
A
#
# COMPACT_ATOMS: atom_id res chain seq x y z
N MET A 1 12.01 -11.57 6.26
CA MET A 1 10.62 -12.15 6.30
C MET A 1 10.14 -12.84 7.61
N ARG A 2 10.97 -13.08 8.63
CA ARG A 2 10.57 -13.87 9.82
C ARG A 2 9.60 -13.15 10.76
N SER A 3 9.69 -11.82 10.85
CA SER A 3 8.88 -10.96 11.70
C SER A 3 7.37 -11.03 11.40
N VAL A 4 6.99 -11.33 10.15
CA VAL A 4 5.57 -11.52 9.74
C VAL A 4 4.86 -12.57 10.60
N ARG A 5 5.58 -13.61 11.07
CA ARG A 5 5.01 -14.67 11.92
C ARG A 5 4.61 -14.20 13.31
N GLN A 6 5.10 -13.04 13.73
CA GLN A 6 4.81 -12.44 15.04
C GLN A 6 3.64 -11.46 14.97
N TRP A 7 3.13 -11.17 13.77
CA TRP A 7 1.97 -10.31 13.62
C TRP A 7 0.75 -10.97 14.27
N PRO A 8 -0.06 -10.22 15.03
CA PRO A 8 -1.24 -10.76 15.70
C PRO A 8 -2.41 -10.91 14.71
N VAL A 9 -2.22 -11.70 13.66
CA VAL A 9 -3.20 -12.00 12.61
C VAL A 9 -3.27 -13.51 12.40
N ASP A 10 -4.44 -14.02 11.98
CA ASP A 10 -4.59 -15.46 11.75
C ASP A 10 -3.86 -15.88 10.48
N THR A 11 -3.90 -15.02 9.45
CA THR A 11 -3.23 -15.27 8.17
C THR A 11 -2.61 -14.00 7.62
N ALA A 12 -1.33 -14.09 7.26
CA ALA A 12 -0.63 -13.09 6.47
C ALA A 12 -0.12 -13.72 5.16
N ALA A 13 -0.24 -13.00 4.05
CA ALA A 13 0.38 -13.33 2.77
C ALA A 13 1.22 -12.14 2.31
N VAL A 14 2.52 -12.37 2.10
CA VAL A 14 3.49 -11.31 1.80
C VAL A 14 4.33 -11.70 0.60
N ALA A 15 4.60 -10.74 -0.29
CA ALA A 15 5.53 -10.90 -1.40
C ALA A 15 6.44 -9.67 -1.51
N VAL A 16 7.71 -9.90 -1.80
CA VAL A 16 8.70 -8.87 -2.12
C VAL A 16 9.10 -9.05 -3.57
N VAL A 17 9.08 -7.97 -4.33
CA VAL A 17 9.38 -7.92 -5.76
C VAL A 17 10.58 -7.00 -5.96
N ASP A 18 11.60 -7.45 -6.68
CA ASP A 18 12.78 -6.63 -6.99
C ASP A 18 12.54 -5.71 -8.20
N GLY A 19 13.52 -4.86 -8.51
CA GLY A 19 13.47 -3.90 -9.61
C GLY A 19 13.40 -4.52 -11.01
N THR A 20 13.58 -5.84 -11.13
CA THR A 20 13.37 -6.57 -12.39
C THR A 20 11.92 -7.04 -12.56
N GLY A 21 11.10 -6.92 -11.50
CA GLY A 21 9.74 -7.46 -11.43
C GLY A 21 9.68 -8.90 -10.93
N ALA A 22 10.80 -9.49 -10.49
CA ALA A 22 10.85 -10.85 -9.99
C ALA A 22 10.44 -10.92 -8.51
N VAL A 23 9.66 -11.94 -8.12
CA VAL A 23 9.36 -12.20 -6.71
C VAL A 23 10.57 -12.85 -6.05
N VAL A 24 11.26 -12.10 -5.19
CA VAL A 24 12.49 -12.53 -4.50
C VAL A 24 12.27 -13.02 -3.07
N GLY A 25 11.10 -12.74 -2.50
CA GLY A 25 10.73 -13.21 -1.17
C GLY A 25 9.23 -13.43 -1.07
N CYS A 26 8.81 -14.48 -0.36
CA CYS A 26 7.39 -14.72 -0.16
C CYS A 26 7.07 -15.41 1.19
N HIS A 27 5.91 -15.08 1.76
CA HIS A 27 5.36 -15.71 2.96
C HIS A 27 3.85 -15.95 2.79
N GLY A 28 3.34 -17.02 3.41
CA GLY A 28 1.91 -17.29 3.46
C GLY A 28 1.29 -17.79 2.16
N PRO A 29 -0.06 -17.90 2.11
CA PRO A 29 -0.77 -18.46 0.98
C PRO A 29 -0.71 -17.55 -0.25
N GLN A 30 -0.54 -18.14 -1.42
CA GLN A 30 -0.51 -17.41 -2.68
C GLN A 30 -1.91 -17.11 -3.21
N ASP A 31 -2.76 -18.13 -3.28
CA ASP A 31 -4.07 -18.11 -3.96
C ASP A 31 -5.25 -18.08 -2.98
N ARG A 32 -5.02 -17.63 -1.74
CA ARG A 32 -6.09 -17.33 -0.79
C ARG A 32 -6.64 -15.92 -1.07
N PRO A 33 -7.97 -15.74 -1.17
CA PRO A 33 -8.57 -14.42 -1.35
C PRO A 33 -8.53 -13.62 -0.05
N PHE A 34 -8.04 -12.38 -0.12
CA PHE A 34 -8.07 -11.40 0.96
C PHE A 34 -9.01 -10.24 0.63
N ARG A 35 -9.56 -9.59 1.65
CA ARG A 35 -10.39 -8.40 1.45
C ARG A 35 -9.49 -7.20 1.15
N LEU A 36 -9.80 -6.47 0.08
CA LEU A 36 -9.17 -5.19 -0.20
C LEU A 36 -10.15 -4.07 0.15
N ALA A 37 -9.78 -3.19 1.07
CA ALA A 37 -10.56 -2.00 1.40
C ALA A 37 -9.61 -0.80 1.47
N SER A 38 -9.66 0.08 0.47
CA SER A 38 -8.90 1.33 0.47
C SER A 38 -9.48 2.29 1.52
N ARG A 39 -8.61 3.10 2.14
CA ARG A 39 -9.03 4.32 2.83
C ARG A 39 -8.80 5.50 1.90
N THR A 40 -9.86 6.04 1.32
CA THR A 40 -9.82 7.34 0.64
C THR A 40 -10.10 8.44 1.68
N PRO A 41 -9.40 9.60 1.64
CA PRO A 41 -9.70 10.71 2.53
C PRO A 41 -11.18 11.14 2.44
N PRO A 42 -11.84 11.52 3.56
CA PRO A 42 -13.26 11.87 3.57
C PRO A 42 -13.64 13.16 2.82
N GLY A 43 -12.68 13.91 2.28
CA GLY A 43 -12.89 15.21 1.60
C GLY A 43 -13.36 15.15 0.15
N TRP A 44 -13.36 13.97 -0.49
CA TRP A 44 -13.92 13.78 -1.84
C TRP A 44 -15.42 13.47 -1.79
N ARG A 45 -16.24 14.38 -1.26
CA ARG A 45 -17.70 14.33 -1.50
C ARG A 45 -18.05 15.54 -2.34
N SER A 46 -18.41 15.31 -3.61
CA SER A 46 -19.16 16.32 -4.37
C SER A 46 -20.41 16.63 -3.58
N THR A 47 -20.65 17.89 -3.28
CA THR A 47 -21.91 18.41 -2.77
C THR A 47 -23.00 18.18 -3.82
N GLY A 48 -23.62 17.01 -3.76
CA GLY A 48 -24.79 16.63 -4.54
C GLY A 48 -25.64 15.75 -3.65
N ASP A 49 -26.67 16.36 -3.07
CA ASP A 49 -27.71 15.69 -2.31
C ASP A 49 -28.56 14.85 -3.26
N ASP A 50 -28.20 13.59 -3.43
CA ASP A 50 -29.09 12.55 -3.91
C ASP A 50 -28.96 11.37 -2.93
N ARG A 51 -29.99 11.19 -2.10
CA ARG A 51 -30.15 10.00 -1.25
C ARG A 51 -30.41 8.78 -2.14
N VAL A 52 -29.33 8.23 -2.71
CA VAL A 52 -29.34 6.87 -3.22
C VAL A 52 -29.34 5.95 -2.00
N GLU A 53 -30.46 5.25 -1.77
CA GLU A 53 -30.46 4.08 -0.90
C GLU A 53 -29.35 3.15 -1.39
N VAL A 54 -28.26 3.05 -0.61
CA VAL A 54 -27.21 2.08 -0.84
C VAL A 54 -27.82 0.72 -0.53
N GLY A 55 -28.48 0.14 -1.53
CA GLY A 55 -28.88 -1.26 -1.52
C GLY A 55 -27.68 -2.08 -1.07
N ARG A 56 -27.87 -2.94 -0.06
CA ARG A 56 -26.79 -3.75 0.53
C ARG A 56 -25.93 -4.31 -0.61
N PRO A 57 -24.63 -3.98 -0.68
CA PRO A 57 -23.81 -4.46 -1.78
C PRO A 57 -23.89 -5.98 -1.78
N ARG A 58 -24.36 -6.55 -2.89
CA ARG A 58 -24.16 -7.97 -3.18
C ARG A 58 -22.68 -8.20 -2.97
N ARG A 59 -22.32 -8.99 -1.94
CA ARG A 59 -20.92 -9.31 -1.62
C ARG A 59 -20.24 -9.75 -2.91
N LEU A 60 -19.38 -8.90 -3.48
CA LEU A 60 -18.47 -9.34 -4.53
C LEU A 60 -17.60 -10.42 -3.87
N ARG A 61 -17.85 -11.67 -4.25
CA ARG A 61 -17.17 -12.88 -3.77
C ARG A 61 -15.70 -12.98 -4.21
N ARG A 62 -15.07 -11.88 -4.65
CA ARG A 62 -13.70 -11.90 -5.18
C ARG A 62 -12.83 -11.01 -4.30
N GLY A 63 -12.10 -11.65 -3.39
CA GLY A 63 -10.93 -11.03 -2.77
C GLY A 63 -9.77 -10.96 -3.75
N VAL A 64 -8.69 -10.32 -3.33
CA VAL A 64 -7.43 -10.26 -4.08
C VAL A 64 -6.48 -11.36 -3.60
N HIS A 65 -5.67 -11.87 -4.52
CA HIS A 65 -4.63 -12.84 -4.21
C HIS A 65 -3.27 -12.14 -4.13
N ARG A 66 -2.35 -12.73 -3.37
CA ARG A 66 -0.98 -12.24 -3.29
C ARG A 66 -0.31 -12.26 -4.67
N ALA A 67 -0.56 -13.30 -5.46
CA ALA A 67 0.00 -13.42 -6.81
C ALA A 67 -0.43 -12.26 -7.73
N ASP A 68 -1.70 -11.86 -7.67
CA ASP A 68 -2.22 -10.77 -8.50
C ASP A 68 -1.59 -9.43 -8.12
N LEU A 69 -1.46 -9.15 -6.82
CA LEU A 69 -0.81 -7.93 -6.35
C LEU A 69 0.71 -7.93 -6.53
N ALA A 70 1.36 -9.09 -6.52
CA ALA A 70 2.78 -9.18 -6.87
C ALA A 70 3.03 -8.84 -8.34
N ARG A 71 2.14 -9.27 -9.25
CA ARG A 71 2.19 -8.85 -10.67
C ARG A 71 1.93 -7.36 -10.83
N PHE A 72 0.99 -6.81 -10.08
CA PHE A 72 0.76 -5.36 -10.08
C PHE A 72 1.99 -4.60 -9.53
N ALA A 73 2.61 -5.07 -8.45
CA ALA A 73 3.84 -4.50 -7.93
C ALA A 73 5.01 -4.58 -8.93
N ALA A 74 5.11 -5.67 -9.71
CA ALA A 74 6.08 -5.78 -10.79
C ALA A 74 5.83 -4.76 -11.92
N GLU A 75 4.57 -4.58 -12.33
CA GLU A 75 4.16 -3.58 -13.32
C GLU A 75 4.49 -2.14 -12.86
N LEU A 76 4.41 -1.86 -11.55
CA LEU A 76 4.79 -0.54 -10.99
C LEU A 76 6.31 -0.31 -10.92
N GLN A 77 7.13 -1.32 -11.20
CA GLN A 77 8.59 -1.18 -11.28
C GLN A 77 9.08 -1.22 -12.72
N VAL A 78 8.54 -2.14 -13.53
CA VAL A 78 8.89 -2.33 -14.94
C VAL A 78 7.59 -2.29 -15.77
N PRO A 79 7.08 -1.09 -16.10
CA PRO A 79 5.77 -0.95 -16.73
C PRO A 79 5.73 -1.56 -18.12
N THR A 80 4.71 -2.38 -18.36
CA THR A 80 4.42 -3.05 -19.64
C THR A 80 3.01 -2.74 -20.17
N LEU A 81 2.11 -2.32 -19.29
CA LEU A 81 0.71 -1.98 -19.58
C LEU A 81 0.52 -0.47 -19.74
N LEU A 82 1.25 0.32 -18.96
CA LEU A 82 1.22 1.78 -19.04
C LEU A 82 2.45 2.32 -19.77
N ALA A 83 2.30 3.45 -20.45
CA ALA A 83 3.46 4.20 -20.90
C ALA A 83 4.31 4.58 -19.67
N PRO A 84 5.65 4.42 -19.70
CA PRO A 84 6.50 4.74 -18.56
C PRO A 84 6.31 6.18 -18.04
N GLN A 85 6.02 7.12 -18.94
CA GLN A 85 5.73 8.52 -18.62
C GLN A 85 4.45 8.67 -17.79
N THR A 86 3.43 7.85 -18.05
CA THR A 86 2.18 7.86 -17.27
C THR A 86 2.42 7.38 -15.84
N LEU A 87 3.23 6.33 -15.65
CA LEU A 87 3.59 5.88 -14.30
C LEU A 87 4.47 6.91 -13.58
N ALA A 88 5.41 7.54 -14.31
CA ALA A 88 6.23 8.62 -13.77
C ALA A 88 5.35 9.78 -13.28
N GLU A 89 4.38 10.23 -14.08
CA GLU A 89 3.43 11.28 -13.69
C GLU A 89 2.56 10.86 -12.49
N ALA A 90 2.04 9.63 -12.51
CA ALA A 90 1.18 9.12 -11.45
C ALA A 90 1.87 9.03 -10.08
N THR A 91 3.20 8.98 -10.06
CA THR A 91 4.06 8.87 -8.87
C THR A 91 4.72 10.19 -8.48
N GLN A 92 4.35 11.31 -9.10
CA GLN A 92 4.69 12.66 -8.64
C GLN A 92 3.55 13.28 -7.84
N THR A 93 3.85 14.26 -6.97
CA THR A 93 2.82 14.99 -6.23
C THR A 93 1.92 15.77 -7.20
N ALA A 94 0.64 15.42 -7.24
CA ALA A 94 -0.31 16.03 -8.16
C ALA A 94 -0.68 17.47 -7.75
N TYR A 95 -0.81 17.72 -6.45
CA TYR A 95 -1.17 19.03 -5.89
C TYR A 95 -0.30 19.35 -4.67
N PRO A 96 0.84 20.05 -4.86
CA PRO A 96 1.82 20.26 -3.80
C PRO A 96 1.35 21.25 -2.74
N GLY A 97 1.89 21.12 -1.52
CA GLY A 97 1.63 22.04 -0.41
C GLY A 97 0.30 21.85 0.31
N LEU A 98 -0.46 20.79 -0.02
CA LEU A 98 -1.73 20.49 0.63
C LEU A 98 -1.50 19.70 1.91
N ASP A 99 -1.82 20.30 3.05
CA ASP A 99 -1.95 19.60 4.33
C ASP A 99 -3.17 18.68 4.31
N GLY A 100 -3.11 17.57 5.05
CA GLY A 100 -4.24 16.65 5.10
C GLY A 100 -4.08 15.53 6.10
N VAL A 101 -5.21 14.89 6.44
CA VAL A 101 -5.21 13.74 7.34
C VAL A 101 -4.86 12.47 6.57
N LEU A 102 -3.81 11.79 6.99
CA LEU A 102 -3.54 10.40 6.63
C LEU A 102 -4.35 9.49 7.57
N PRO A 103 -5.40 8.79 7.09
CA PRO A 103 -6.35 8.14 7.99
C PRO A 103 -5.74 7.03 8.87
N GLY A 104 -5.59 7.28 10.17
CA GLY A 104 -4.93 6.37 11.11
C GLY A 104 -3.57 6.88 11.62
N TYR A 105 -3.01 7.87 10.93
CA TYR A 105 -1.73 8.52 11.23
C TYR A 105 -1.87 10.02 11.54
N GLY A 106 -3.08 10.58 11.42
CA GLY A 106 -3.35 11.96 11.81
C GLY A 106 -3.00 12.98 10.72
N MET A 107 -2.87 14.24 11.11
CA MET A 107 -2.54 15.34 10.20
C MET A 107 -1.09 15.23 9.70
N GLN A 108 -0.88 15.39 8.41
CA GLN A 108 0.41 15.44 7.72
C GLN A 108 0.55 16.78 7.00
N ARG A 109 1.74 17.37 7.05
CA ARG A 109 2.03 18.72 6.52
C ARG A 109 3.35 18.74 5.75
N PRO A 110 3.35 18.58 4.42
CA PRO A 110 2.20 18.30 3.56
C PRO A 110 1.73 16.84 3.63
N ASN A 111 0.56 16.54 3.06
CA ASN A 111 0.04 15.19 2.87
C ASN A 111 0.08 14.80 1.38
N ASP A 112 1.28 14.60 0.84
CA ASP A 112 1.49 14.40 -0.60
C ASP A 112 0.80 13.15 -1.16
N TRP A 113 0.19 13.31 -2.33
CA TRP A 113 -0.47 12.28 -3.12
C TRP A 113 -0.18 12.50 -4.60
N GLY A 114 0.01 11.39 -5.32
CA GLY A 114 0.04 11.37 -6.77
C GLY A 114 -1.32 11.02 -7.37
N LEU A 115 -1.33 10.52 -8.59
CA LEU A 115 -2.55 10.12 -9.28
C LEU A 115 -2.99 8.72 -8.83
N GLY A 116 -3.62 8.67 -7.66
CA GLY A 116 -4.14 7.44 -7.04
C GLY A 116 -3.18 6.75 -6.07
N PHE A 117 -1.89 7.09 -6.09
CA PHE A 117 -0.91 6.62 -5.12
C PHE A 117 -0.71 7.62 -3.99
N GLU A 118 -0.64 7.11 -2.77
CA GLU A 118 -0.06 7.85 -1.66
C GLU A 118 1.45 7.96 -1.86
N LEU A 119 2.02 9.15 -1.63
CA LEU A 119 3.47 9.36 -1.62
C LEU A 119 3.95 9.45 -0.17
N ARG A 120 5.03 8.74 0.18
CA ARG A 120 5.59 8.76 1.54
C ARG A 120 6.10 10.15 1.90
N ALA A 121 6.89 10.75 1.01
CA ALA A 121 7.61 11.99 1.26
C ALA A 121 8.30 11.96 2.65
N HIS A 122 7.95 12.91 3.51
CA HIS A 122 8.49 13.05 4.87
C HIS A 122 7.42 12.88 5.96
N LYS A 123 6.31 12.21 5.64
CA LYS A 123 5.20 12.00 6.58
C LYS A 123 5.66 11.23 7.81
N SER A 124 5.17 11.65 8.97
CA SER A 124 5.46 11.00 10.25
C SER A 124 4.33 11.25 11.26
N PRO A 125 3.86 10.22 12.00
CA PRO A 125 4.16 8.80 11.81
C PRO A 125 3.63 8.25 10.47
N HIS A 126 4.13 7.10 10.03
CA HIS A 126 3.77 6.51 8.74
C HIS A 126 3.69 4.97 8.79
N TRP A 127 3.00 4.36 7.82
CA TRP A 127 2.84 2.90 7.71
C TRP A 127 4.03 2.20 7.03
N THR A 128 4.86 2.96 6.31
CA THR A 128 6.12 2.46 5.74
C THR A 128 7.25 2.57 6.75
N GLY A 129 8.34 1.85 6.49
CA GLY A 129 9.56 1.89 7.28
C GLY A 129 10.29 3.24 7.31
N SER A 130 11.16 3.39 8.29
CA SER A 130 11.98 4.59 8.50
C SER A 130 13.08 4.75 7.44
N ARG A 131 13.53 3.64 6.84
CA ARG A 131 14.58 3.58 5.82
C ARG A 131 14.08 3.83 4.40
N HIS A 132 12.77 3.90 4.20
CA HIS A 132 12.20 4.20 2.90
C HIS A 132 12.62 5.56 2.38
N SER A 133 12.80 5.63 1.06
CA SER A 133 13.05 6.90 0.40
C SER A 133 11.81 7.80 0.41
N PRO A 134 11.96 9.13 0.36
CA PRO A 134 10.83 10.05 0.18
C PRO A 134 10.00 9.76 -1.09
N GLU A 135 10.62 9.18 -2.12
CA GLU A 135 10.00 8.78 -3.38
C GLU A 135 9.15 7.50 -3.29
N THR A 136 9.14 6.82 -2.13
CA THR A 136 8.29 5.65 -1.92
C THR A 136 6.82 6.01 -2.14
N PHE A 137 6.11 5.19 -2.89
CA PHE A 137 4.68 5.36 -3.15
C PHE A 137 3.91 4.06 -2.96
N GLY A 138 2.59 4.15 -2.84
CA GLY A 138 1.75 2.97 -2.73
C GLY A 138 0.41 3.25 -2.08
N HIS A 139 -0.09 2.30 -1.28
CA HIS A 139 -1.33 2.47 -0.51
C HIS A 139 -1.42 1.41 0.60
N PHE A 140 -1.97 1.81 1.75
CA PHE A 140 -2.44 0.86 2.78
C PHE A 140 -3.96 0.87 2.94
N GLY A 141 -4.53 -0.27 3.31
CA GLY A 141 -5.97 -0.50 3.37
C GLY A 141 -6.49 -0.71 4.78
N ARG A 142 -7.76 -0.37 5.00
CA ARG A 142 -8.48 -0.63 6.26
C ARG A 142 -8.53 -2.12 6.59
N SER A 143 -8.41 -3.01 5.61
CA SER A 143 -8.39 -4.47 5.82
C SER A 143 -7.03 -5.02 6.26
N GLY A 144 -6.12 -4.17 6.76
CA GLY A 144 -4.81 -4.60 7.24
C GLY A 144 -3.91 -5.07 6.10
N THR A 145 -3.95 -4.34 4.99
CA THR A 145 -3.19 -4.65 3.77
C THR A 145 -2.32 -3.46 3.40
N PHE A 146 -1.18 -3.67 2.76
CA PHE A 146 -0.43 -2.60 2.12
C PHE A 146 0.26 -3.09 0.85
N LEU A 147 0.58 -2.13 -0.02
CA LEU A 147 1.55 -2.25 -1.09
C LEU A 147 2.39 -0.98 -1.08
N TRP A 148 3.70 -1.12 -1.03
CA TRP A 148 4.64 -0.02 -1.30
C TRP A 148 5.59 -0.38 -2.43
N VAL A 149 6.07 0.64 -3.13
CA VAL A 149 7.17 0.59 -4.10
C VAL A 149 8.17 1.67 -3.68
N ASP A 150 9.44 1.30 -3.52
CA ASP A 150 10.54 2.21 -3.25
C ASP A 150 11.47 2.23 -4.48
N PRO A 151 11.37 3.29 -5.33
CA PRO A 151 12.17 3.37 -6.54
C PRO A 151 13.68 3.45 -6.30
N LYS A 152 14.12 3.97 -5.14
CA LYS A 152 15.55 4.06 -4.82
C LYS A 152 16.11 2.70 -4.41
N ALA A 153 15.33 1.91 -3.69
CA ALA A 153 15.71 0.55 -3.34
C ALA A 153 15.54 -0.43 -4.52
N GLY A 154 14.76 -0.06 -5.55
CA GLY A 154 14.38 -0.98 -6.62
C GLY A 154 13.61 -2.17 -6.04
N ALA A 155 12.63 -1.88 -5.18
CA ALA A 155 11.88 -2.90 -4.49
C ALA A 155 10.41 -2.52 -4.32
N ALA A 156 9.56 -3.54 -4.27
CA ALA A 156 8.17 -3.41 -3.86
C ALA A 156 7.80 -4.51 -2.88
N CYS A 157 6.88 -4.23 -1.96
CA CYS A 157 6.36 -5.22 -1.03
C CYS A 157 4.84 -5.14 -0.94
N VAL A 158 4.22 -6.30 -0.96
CA VAL A 158 2.79 -6.52 -0.73
C VAL A 158 2.61 -7.26 0.58
N ALA A 159 1.68 -6.82 1.41
CA ALA A 159 1.20 -7.57 2.56
C ALA A 159 -0.33 -7.60 2.60
N LEU A 160 -0.90 -8.79 2.75
CA LEU A 160 -2.32 -9.04 2.89
C LEU A 160 -2.57 -9.78 4.20
N THR A 161 -3.54 -9.32 4.99
CA THR A 161 -3.94 -9.99 6.23
C THR A 161 -5.45 -10.12 6.34
N ASP A 162 -5.91 -10.95 7.28
CA ASP A 162 -7.33 -11.13 7.62
C ASP A 162 -7.80 -10.29 8.81
N ARG A 163 -6.94 -9.38 9.31
CA ARG A 163 -7.25 -8.48 10.42
C ARG A 163 -7.33 -7.04 9.94
N ASP A 164 -8.43 -6.35 10.23
CA ASP A 164 -8.56 -4.93 9.91
C ASP A 164 -7.43 -4.10 10.56
N PHE A 165 -6.96 -3.09 9.83
CA PHE A 165 -5.94 -2.14 10.27
C PHE A 165 -6.40 -1.41 11.53
N ASP A 166 -5.54 -1.45 12.54
CA ASP A 166 -5.65 -0.71 13.79
C ASP A 166 -4.24 -0.56 14.41
N GLN A 167 -4.14 -0.24 15.70
CA GLN A 167 -2.87 -0.08 16.42
C GLN A 167 -1.90 -1.25 16.24
N TRP A 168 -2.41 -2.48 16.10
CA TRP A 168 -1.57 -3.67 15.93
C TRP A 168 -0.59 -3.57 14.76
N ALA A 169 -0.92 -2.80 13.72
CA ALA A 169 -0.15 -2.71 12.48
C ALA A 169 0.89 -1.57 12.50
N LYS A 170 0.70 -0.56 13.36
CA LYS A 170 1.50 0.67 13.32
C LYS A 170 2.96 0.47 13.71
N ASP A 171 3.23 -0.46 14.62
CA ASP A 171 4.59 -0.80 15.03
C ASP A 171 5.24 -1.86 14.13
N PRO A 172 4.59 -3.02 13.81
CA PRO A 172 5.26 -4.06 13.06
C PRO A 172 5.42 -3.78 11.56
N TRP A 173 4.57 -2.96 10.93
CA TRP A 173 4.70 -2.70 9.49
C TRP A 173 5.96 -1.88 9.14
N PRO A 174 6.28 -0.77 9.84
CA PRO A 174 7.53 -0.06 9.60
C PRO A 174 8.77 -0.93 9.86
N VAL A 175 8.78 -1.68 10.97
CA VAL A 175 9.88 -2.60 11.31
C VAL A 175 10.08 -3.65 10.23
N PHE A 176 9.00 -4.32 9.83
CA PHE A 176 9.06 -5.32 8.76
C PHE A 176 9.54 -4.73 7.43
N SER A 177 9.08 -3.53 7.07
CA SER A 177 9.50 -2.89 5.81
C SER A 177 10.98 -2.50 5.84
N ASP A 178 11.48 -2.03 6.99
CA ASP A 178 12.91 -1.76 7.19
C ASP A 178 13.77 -3.04 7.11
N GLU A 179 13.26 -4.16 7.64
CA GLU A 179 13.92 -5.47 7.48
C GLU A 179 13.96 -5.92 6.02
N VAL A 180 12.88 -5.74 5.25
CA VAL A 180 12.85 -6.06 3.82
C VAL A 180 13.90 -5.24 3.07
N LEU A 181 13.96 -3.92 3.30
CA LEU A 181 14.96 -3.07 2.66
C LEU A 181 16.39 -3.42 3.09
N ALA A 182 16.60 -3.87 4.32
CA ALA A 182 17.91 -4.32 4.78
C ALA A 182 18.33 -5.67 4.19
N GLU A 183 17.39 -6.58 3.92
CA GLU A 183 17.65 -7.88 3.26
C GLU A 183 18.00 -7.74 1.77
N LEU A 184 17.64 -6.62 1.12
CA LEU A 184 17.87 -6.37 -0.32
C LEU A 184 19.13 -5.54 -0.65
N ALA A 185 19.74 -4.91 0.36
CA ALA A 185 20.94 -4.08 0.21
C ALA A 185 22.23 -4.90 0.23
#